data_AF-A0A1T3CL97-F1
#
_entry.id   AF-A0A1T3CL97-F1
#
_cell.length_a   1.000
_cell.length_b   1.000
_cell.length_c   1.000
_cell.angle_alpha   90.00
_cell.angle_beta   90.00
_cell.angle_gamma   90.00
#
_symmetry.space_group_name_H-M   'P 1'
#
loop_
_entity.id
_entity.type
_entity.pdbx_description
1 polymer ?
#
loop_
_entity_poly.entity_id
_entity_poly.type
_entity_poly.pdbx_seq_one_letter_code
_entity_poly.pdbx_strand_id
1 'polypeptide(L)'
;MAWTRAVAYAVLSSQFWLPTKADYIWPNAQIDELEREVFEQENPFDGPGSTVSFVDGCSGPAERALGIGRSFGAEWIRNAYHDMATADVSAGTGGLDASIVFEMDRSENVGDAFRETLGIFQGSHNTRASMADLFAIGAVMAVGACSNGKVIVPFRGGRVDAAGPGPSGVPEPQQDLPTHTLSFAKQGFDTSEMIALVACGHSVGGVHGVDFPEIVPNPVPTNGATNDNTVTFDTTTDNFDNLVAKEFVANVSQNPLAFGQNETTRSDFRIFNADGGDMISQMASSNDFFLNTCTTMFERMINTVPRDVKLTDVIKPLKIKPRKLSVTVNDDQSLSVSGFIRIVDDLIGANGTQVLIHLASRSGEALPVATGTTSQGLTAGCGYPNCGPSYTYFRFSSTIPADQGVSSFTVEIIDGSTGKATIYNNGGGGFPVSDAILPMFSFSSQSSITINGSDQLQLNMTAAVLNAEMYANVSLIVPQPSNKSAPISPWIQEIVHMEPLSKISGTNFTLYRGIWQSSGPLTAVSSHPFDLVAQGATKTVSSLFNSWDDVEFI
;
A
#
# COMPACT_ATOMS: atom_id res chain seq x y z
N MET A 1 38.45 -33.06 -28.84
CA MET A 1 37.64 -31.94 -28.32
C MET A 1 36.80 -32.49 -27.18
N ALA A 2 37.17 -32.09 -25.94
CA ALA A 2 36.38 -32.28 -24.72
C ALA A 2 34.98 -31.66 -24.92
N TRP A 3 33.91 -32.02 -24.23
CA TRP A 3 33.68 -31.86 -22.79
C TRP A 3 32.63 -32.87 -22.30
N THR A 4 32.99 -33.68 -21.30
CA THR A 4 32.07 -34.50 -20.50
C THR A 4 31.60 -33.69 -19.29
N ARG A 5 30.29 -33.53 -19.13
CA ARG A 5 29.66 -32.89 -17.96
C ARG A 5 29.69 -33.84 -16.76
N ALA A 6 30.29 -33.39 -15.67
CA ALA A 6 30.27 -34.06 -14.38
C ALA A 6 28.94 -33.82 -13.68
N VAL A 7 28.35 -34.90 -13.16
CA VAL A 7 27.28 -34.91 -12.16
C VAL A 7 27.96 -34.96 -10.80
N ALA A 8 27.65 -34.03 -9.89
CA ALA A 8 27.98 -34.17 -8.48
C ALA A 8 26.86 -33.58 -7.59
N TYR A 9 26.36 -34.48 -6.75
CA TYR A 9 25.32 -34.41 -5.74
C TYR A 9 25.31 -33.17 -4.83
N ALA A 10 24.11 -32.65 -4.57
CA ALA A 10 23.76 -32.04 -3.29
C ALA A 10 22.50 -32.76 -2.75
N VAL A 11 22.72 -33.74 -1.86
CA VAL A 11 21.68 -34.30 -0.99
C VAL A 11 21.84 -33.60 0.35
N LEU A 12 20.92 -32.71 0.65
CA LEU A 12 20.73 -32.15 1.99
C LEU A 12 19.26 -32.35 2.35
N SER A 13 19.05 -33.36 3.20
CA SER A 13 17.96 -33.52 4.15
C SER A 13 16.74 -32.59 3.98
N SER A 14 15.78 -33.01 3.17
CA SER A 14 14.40 -32.54 3.28
C SER A 14 13.77 -33.22 4.51
N GLN A 15 14.01 -32.67 5.70
CA GLN A 15 13.04 -32.86 6.76
C GLN A 15 11.78 -32.12 6.34
N PHE A 16 10.69 -32.86 6.17
CA PHE A 16 9.34 -32.34 5.99
C PHE A 16 8.98 -31.48 7.20
N TRP A 17 9.35 -30.21 7.19
CA TRP A 17 8.63 -29.19 7.92
C TRP A 17 7.34 -28.97 7.15
N LEU A 18 6.25 -29.54 7.66
CA LEU A 18 4.94 -28.93 7.45
C LEU A 18 5.12 -27.44 7.82
N PRO A 19 4.80 -26.48 6.94
CA PRO A 19 4.87 -25.09 7.33
C PRO A 19 3.83 -24.91 8.44
N THR A 20 4.28 -24.96 9.69
CA THR A 20 3.60 -24.25 10.77
C THR A 20 3.50 -22.82 10.27
N LYS A 21 2.27 -22.36 10.06
CA LYS A 21 1.92 -21.02 9.61
C LYS A 21 2.82 -20.04 10.35
N ALA A 22 3.82 -19.48 9.66
CA ALA A 22 4.76 -18.58 10.31
C ALA A 22 3.96 -17.31 10.63
N ASP A 23 3.79 -17.02 11.91
CA ASP A 23 3.15 -15.77 12.33
C ASP A 23 3.92 -14.59 11.69
N TYR A 24 3.19 -13.58 11.24
CA TYR A 24 3.79 -12.35 10.75
C TYR A 24 4.65 -11.73 11.86
N ILE A 25 5.95 -11.60 11.59
CA ILE A 25 6.96 -10.97 12.45
C ILE A 25 7.61 -9.79 11.73
N TRP A 26 8.07 -8.81 12.50
CA TRP A 26 8.73 -7.61 11.98
C TRP A 26 10.26 -7.79 11.95
N PRO A 27 10.98 -7.27 10.95
CA PRO A 27 10.47 -6.65 9.73
C PRO A 27 10.07 -7.71 8.69
N ASN A 28 9.11 -7.37 7.84
CA ASN A 28 8.71 -8.15 6.68
C ASN A 28 8.60 -7.23 5.46
N ALA A 29 9.52 -7.40 4.50
CA ALA A 29 9.61 -6.53 3.32
C ALA A 29 8.39 -6.57 2.39
N GLN A 30 7.56 -7.62 2.48
CA GLN A 30 6.35 -7.77 1.65
C GLN A 30 5.09 -7.22 2.34
N ILE A 31 5.11 -7.07 3.66
CA ILE A 31 3.90 -6.79 4.45
C ILE A 31 3.99 -5.44 5.16
N ASP A 32 5.15 -5.04 5.66
CA ASP A 32 5.26 -3.91 6.58
C ASP A 32 4.75 -2.59 6.00
N GLU A 33 5.04 -2.33 4.72
CA GLU A 33 4.61 -1.11 4.04
C GLU A 33 3.10 -1.15 3.75
N LEU A 34 2.61 -2.27 3.23
CA LEU A 34 1.18 -2.43 2.93
C LEU A 34 0.31 -2.42 4.20
N GLU A 35 0.79 -3.00 5.30
CA GLU A 35 0.13 -2.90 6.61
C GLU A 35 0.05 -1.45 7.08
N ARG A 36 1.10 -0.64 6.84
CA ARG A 36 1.09 0.80 7.16
C ARG A 36 0.02 1.51 6.34
N GLU A 37 0.01 1.33 5.02
CA GLU A 37 -0.98 1.98 4.13
C GLU A 37 -2.42 1.63 4.52
N VAL A 38 -2.68 0.39 4.95
CA VAL A 38 -4.03 -0.04 5.33
C VAL A 38 -4.43 0.44 6.72
N PHE A 39 -3.55 0.37 7.72
CA PHE A 39 -3.93 0.51 9.13
C PHE A 39 -3.37 1.75 9.84
N GLU A 40 -2.31 2.37 9.33
CA GLU A 40 -1.69 3.59 9.89
C GLU A 40 -1.97 4.82 9.00
N GLN A 41 -3.17 4.90 8.42
CA GLN A 41 -3.56 5.92 7.44
C GLN A 41 -3.40 7.34 8.01
N GLU A 42 -3.79 7.54 9.26
CA GLU A 42 -3.60 8.78 9.99
C GLU A 42 -2.44 8.58 10.96
N ASN A 43 -1.27 9.16 10.69
CA ASN A 43 -0.11 9.03 11.55
C ASN A 43 0.73 10.33 11.55
N PRO A 44 1.58 10.56 12.56
CA PRO A 44 2.29 11.83 12.73
C PRO A 44 3.61 11.91 11.93
N PHE A 45 3.97 10.85 11.20
CA PHE A 45 5.23 10.76 10.47
C PHE A 45 5.08 11.10 9.00
N ASP A 46 3.90 10.85 8.46
CA ASP A 46 3.59 11.13 7.06
C ASP A 46 3.09 12.57 6.91
N GLY A 47 3.25 13.15 5.72
CA GLY A 47 2.90 14.55 5.44
C GLY A 47 1.42 14.87 5.69
N PRO A 48 1.04 16.17 5.69
CA PRO A 48 -0.35 16.55 5.89
C PRO A 48 -1.25 16.02 4.77
N GLY A 49 -2.35 15.36 5.15
CA GLY A 49 -3.32 14.77 4.21
C GLY A 49 -3.12 13.26 4.06
N SER A 50 -3.88 12.48 4.82
CA SER A 50 -3.91 11.03 4.67
C SER A 50 -4.60 10.65 3.35
N THR A 51 -4.14 9.60 2.67
CA THR A 51 -4.80 9.06 1.47
C THR A 51 -6.27 8.75 1.72
N VAL A 52 -6.65 8.24 2.90
CA VAL A 52 -8.06 7.95 3.20
C VAL A 52 -8.95 9.21 3.23
N SER A 53 -8.38 10.41 3.45
CA SER A 53 -9.15 11.65 3.48
C SER A 53 -9.82 11.99 2.14
N PHE A 54 -9.31 11.45 1.03
CA PHE A 54 -9.95 11.57 -0.29
C PHE A 54 -11.30 10.85 -0.33
N VAL A 55 -11.51 9.80 0.45
CA VAL A 55 -12.77 9.03 0.48
C VAL A 55 -13.56 9.22 1.77
N ASP A 56 -13.13 10.14 2.65
CA ASP A 56 -13.89 10.49 3.85
C ASP A 56 -15.32 10.90 3.48
N GLY A 57 -16.33 10.25 4.06
CA GLY A 57 -17.74 10.43 3.70
C GLY A 57 -18.03 10.09 2.22
N CYS A 58 -17.36 9.07 1.68
CA CYS A 58 -17.42 8.57 0.31
C CYS A 58 -16.80 9.47 -0.77
N SER A 59 -17.15 10.76 -0.78
CA SER A 59 -16.74 11.69 -1.85
C SER A 59 -15.53 12.57 -1.50
N GLY A 60 -15.10 12.60 -0.24
CA GLY A 60 -14.02 13.46 0.22
C GLY A 60 -14.41 14.95 0.36
N PRO A 61 -13.67 15.74 1.16
CA PRO A 61 -14.00 17.14 1.42
C PRO A 61 -13.80 18.05 0.19
N ALA A 62 -12.85 17.72 -0.70
CA ALA A 62 -12.56 18.50 -1.90
C ALA A 62 -13.71 18.42 -2.93
N GLU A 63 -14.19 17.23 -3.28
CA GLU A 63 -15.30 17.08 -4.24
C GLU A 63 -16.62 17.60 -3.68
N ARG A 64 -16.88 17.39 -2.39
CA ARG A 64 -18.02 18.02 -1.70
C ARG A 64 -17.99 19.55 -1.83
N ALA A 65 -16.81 20.16 -1.80
CA ALA A 65 -16.66 21.60 -1.95
C ALA A 65 -16.84 22.07 -3.40
N LEU A 66 -16.52 21.23 -4.39
CA LEU A 66 -16.74 21.52 -5.81
C LEU A 66 -18.23 21.39 -6.20
N GLY A 67 -18.99 20.49 -5.55
CA GLY A 67 -20.42 20.35 -5.76
C GLY A 67 -20.80 19.86 -7.17
N ILE A 68 -19.87 19.23 -7.87
CA ILE A 68 -20.00 18.75 -9.26
C ILE A 68 -20.50 17.30 -9.37
N GLY A 69 -20.81 16.65 -8.25
CA GLY A 69 -21.37 15.29 -8.24
C GLY A 69 -20.35 14.15 -8.42
N ARG A 70 -19.05 14.44 -8.32
CA ARG A 70 -17.98 13.44 -8.30
C ARG A 70 -17.82 12.80 -6.91
N SER A 71 -17.34 11.56 -6.91
CA SER A 71 -17.11 10.77 -5.70
C SER A 71 -15.83 9.95 -5.83
N PHE A 72 -14.79 10.30 -5.07
CA PHE A 72 -13.53 9.53 -5.07
C PHE A 72 -13.75 8.06 -4.68
N GLY A 73 -14.71 7.78 -3.79
CA GLY A 73 -15.06 6.41 -3.44
C GLY A 73 -15.55 5.61 -4.65
N ALA A 74 -16.45 6.19 -5.45
CA ALA A 74 -16.90 5.58 -6.69
C ALA A 74 -15.76 5.46 -7.73
N GLU A 75 -14.92 6.47 -7.85
CA GLU A 75 -13.77 6.48 -8.77
C GLU A 75 -12.75 5.40 -8.43
N TRP A 76 -12.43 5.18 -7.15
CA TRP A 76 -11.46 4.17 -6.73
C TRP A 76 -12.01 2.74 -6.88
N ILE A 77 -13.30 2.54 -6.60
CA ILE A 77 -13.98 1.27 -6.88
C ILE A 77 -13.95 0.99 -8.39
N ARG A 78 -14.28 2.00 -9.20
CA ARG A 78 -14.25 1.91 -10.67
C ARG A 78 -12.82 1.65 -11.18
N ASN A 79 -11.81 2.35 -10.70
CA ASN A 79 -10.42 2.17 -11.09
C ASN A 79 -9.96 0.73 -10.84
N ALA A 80 -10.22 0.18 -9.65
CA ALA A 80 -9.88 -1.20 -9.34
C ALA A 80 -10.67 -2.21 -10.19
N TYR A 81 -11.96 -1.97 -10.45
CA TYR A 81 -12.73 -2.85 -11.33
C TYR A 81 -12.21 -2.83 -12.77
N HIS A 82 -11.97 -1.66 -13.35
CA HIS A 82 -11.51 -1.53 -14.74
C HIS A 82 -10.13 -2.15 -14.96
N ASP A 83 -9.22 -1.97 -14.00
CA ASP A 83 -7.91 -2.64 -14.02
C ASP A 83 -8.06 -4.16 -13.98
N MET A 84 -8.93 -4.67 -13.10
CA MET A 84 -9.20 -6.11 -12.98
C MET A 84 -9.95 -6.71 -14.18
N ALA A 85 -10.89 -5.96 -14.78
CA ALA A 85 -11.93 -6.50 -15.66
C ALA A 85 -11.43 -7.14 -16.97
N THR A 86 -10.16 -6.91 -17.33
CA THR A 86 -9.51 -7.54 -18.49
C THR A 86 -8.94 -8.93 -18.17
N ALA A 87 -9.13 -9.42 -16.94
CA ALA A 87 -8.71 -10.75 -16.51
C ALA A 87 -9.28 -11.88 -17.39
N ASP A 88 -8.41 -12.84 -17.70
CA ASP A 88 -8.79 -14.17 -18.16
C ASP A 88 -8.25 -15.17 -17.14
N VAL A 89 -9.11 -15.53 -16.17
CA VAL A 89 -8.76 -16.44 -15.06
C VAL A 89 -8.38 -17.83 -15.59
N SER A 90 -8.97 -18.26 -16.71
CA SER A 90 -8.67 -19.55 -17.33
C SER A 90 -7.29 -19.55 -18.00
N ALA A 91 -6.92 -18.47 -18.69
CA ALA A 91 -5.58 -18.27 -19.23
C ALA A 91 -4.55 -17.97 -18.13
N GLY A 92 -4.98 -17.37 -17.02
CA GLY A 92 -4.13 -16.92 -15.92
C GLY A 92 -3.47 -15.57 -16.16
N THR A 93 -4.09 -14.70 -16.95
CA THR A 93 -3.56 -13.39 -17.38
C THR A 93 -4.48 -12.24 -16.97
N GLY A 94 -3.95 -11.02 -16.84
CA GLY A 94 -4.70 -9.85 -16.38
C GLY A 94 -5.16 -9.99 -14.93
N GLY A 95 -6.10 -9.14 -14.53
CA GLY A 95 -6.50 -8.97 -13.13
C GLY A 95 -5.97 -7.64 -12.60
N LEU A 96 -6.05 -7.45 -11.28
CA LEU A 96 -5.63 -6.20 -10.65
C LEU A 96 -4.10 -6.13 -10.60
N ASP A 97 -3.50 -5.63 -11.68
CA ASP A 97 -2.06 -5.53 -11.91
C ASP A 97 -1.59 -4.12 -12.32
N ALA A 98 -2.45 -3.11 -12.18
CA ALA A 98 -2.24 -1.72 -12.57
C ALA A 98 -2.01 -1.51 -14.08
N SER A 99 -2.39 -2.44 -14.97
CA SER A 99 -2.32 -2.21 -16.41
C SER A 99 -3.18 -1.05 -16.89
N ILE A 100 -4.24 -0.68 -16.17
CA ILE A 100 -5.14 0.44 -16.50
C ILE A 100 -4.40 1.75 -16.78
N VAL A 101 -3.22 1.95 -16.17
CA VAL A 101 -2.43 3.17 -16.36
C VAL A 101 -1.89 3.33 -17.78
N PHE A 102 -1.85 2.24 -18.55
CA PHE A 102 -1.46 2.20 -19.96
C PHE A 102 -2.66 2.21 -20.92
N GLU A 103 -3.89 2.27 -20.38
CA GLU A 103 -5.13 1.96 -21.11
C GLU A 103 -6.17 3.08 -21.03
N MET A 104 -5.80 4.23 -20.45
CA MET A 104 -6.69 5.37 -20.22
C MET A 104 -7.19 6.05 -21.52
N ASP A 105 -6.62 5.70 -22.68
CA ASP A 105 -7.03 6.22 -24.00
C ASP A 105 -8.09 5.34 -24.69
N ARG A 106 -8.44 4.19 -24.10
CA ARG A 106 -9.42 3.26 -24.66
C ARG A 106 -10.85 3.75 -24.44
N SER A 107 -11.74 3.42 -25.39
CA SER A 107 -13.17 3.76 -25.29
C SER A 107 -13.87 3.17 -24.07
N GLU A 108 -13.35 2.06 -23.54
CA GLU A 108 -13.86 1.39 -22.36
C GLU A 108 -13.45 2.07 -21.03
N ASN A 109 -12.53 3.05 -21.09
CA ASN A 109 -11.92 3.73 -19.94
C ASN A 109 -12.09 5.27 -20.00
N VAL A 110 -13.27 5.76 -20.38
CA VAL A 110 -13.55 7.22 -20.45
C VAL A 110 -13.53 7.87 -19.04
N GLY A 111 -13.07 9.11 -18.96
CA GLY A 111 -13.14 9.95 -17.76
C GLY A 111 -11.79 10.09 -17.04
N ASP A 112 -11.68 11.12 -16.20
CA ASP A 112 -10.41 11.51 -15.56
C ASP A 112 -10.03 10.64 -14.34
N ALA A 113 -10.98 9.88 -13.81
CA ALA A 113 -10.85 9.07 -12.59
C ALA A 113 -9.57 8.24 -12.51
N PHE A 114 -9.18 7.59 -13.61
CA PHE A 114 -7.98 6.72 -13.64
C PHE A 114 -6.68 7.52 -13.49
N ARG A 115 -6.60 8.68 -14.15
CA ARG A 115 -5.44 9.58 -14.08
C ARG A 115 -5.35 10.23 -12.71
N GLU A 116 -6.49 10.65 -12.16
CA GLU A 116 -6.57 11.25 -10.82
C GLU A 116 -6.19 10.22 -9.75
N THR A 117 -6.71 8.99 -9.83
CA THR A 117 -6.35 7.89 -8.93
C THR A 117 -4.85 7.58 -8.99
N LEU A 118 -4.26 7.49 -10.18
CA LEU A 118 -2.81 7.32 -10.35
C LEU A 118 -2.03 8.45 -9.66
N GLY A 119 -2.44 9.71 -9.86
CA GLY A 119 -1.79 10.87 -9.26
C GLY A 119 -1.85 10.89 -7.73
N ILE A 120 -2.96 10.44 -7.14
CA ILE A 120 -3.12 10.37 -5.67
C ILE A 120 -2.19 9.31 -5.07
N PHE A 121 -2.11 8.12 -5.67
CA PHE A 121 -1.32 7.01 -5.13
C PHE A 121 0.18 7.07 -5.52
N GLN A 122 0.58 7.97 -6.42
CA GLN A 122 1.97 8.11 -6.86
C GLN A 122 2.95 8.35 -5.69
N GLY A 123 2.53 9.09 -4.66
CA GLY A 123 3.36 9.36 -3.48
C GLY A 123 3.63 8.14 -2.58
N SER A 124 2.78 7.11 -2.65
CA SER A 124 2.97 5.85 -1.92
C SER A 124 3.66 4.76 -2.75
N HIS A 125 3.79 4.94 -4.07
CA HIS A 125 4.35 3.93 -4.97
C HIS A 125 5.85 3.75 -4.79
N ASN A 126 6.27 2.55 -4.40
CA ASN A 126 7.67 2.22 -4.23
C ASN A 126 7.93 0.71 -4.35
N THR A 127 9.18 0.27 -4.21
CA THR A 127 9.55 -1.16 -4.30
C THR A 127 8.86 -2.09 -3.29
N ARG A 128 8.20 -1.55 -2.27
CA ARG A 128 7.49 -2.29 -1.21
C ARG A 128 5.97 -2.08 -1.24
N ALA A 129 5.48 -1.19 -2.10
CA ALA A 129 4.07 -0.95 -2.35
C ALA A 129 3.87 -0.73 -3.86
N SER A 130 3.46 -1.80 -4.55
CA SER A 130 3.15 -1.74 -5.99
C SER A 130 1.92 -0.87 -6.24
N MET A 131 1.80 -0.28 -7.42
CA MET A 131 0.62 0.50 -7.78
C MET A 131 -0.63 -0.40 -7.78
N ALA A 132 -0.49 -1.66 -8.17
CA ALA A 132 -1.56 -2.65 -8.11
C ALA A 132 -2.04 -2.90 -6.67
N ASP A 133 -1.14 -3.00 -5.69
CA ASP A 133 -1.52 -3.09 -4.28
C ASP A 133 -2.17 -1.79 -3.79
N LEU A 134 -1.69 -0.63 -4.23
CA LEU A 134 -2.27 0.68 -3.88
C LEU A 134 -3.69 0.86 -4.44
N PHE A 135 -3.98 0.40 -5.67
CA PHE A 135 -5.33 0.40 -6.23
C PHE A 135 -6.27 -0.54 -5.47
N ALA A 136 -5.78 -1.71 -5.04
CA ALA A 136 -6.53 -2.60 -4.17
C ALA A 136 -6.84 -1.94 -2.81
N ILE A 137 -5.86 -1.27 -2.21
CA ILE A 137 -6.02 -0.51 -0.96
C ILE A 137 -7.03 0.63 -1.15
N GLY A 138 -6.98 1.34 -2.28
CA GLY A 138 -7.97 2.34 -2.66
C GLY A 138 -9.40 1.78 -2.65
N ALA A 139 -9.63 0.63 -3.28
CA ALA A 139 -10.95 -0.02 -3.24
C ALA A 139 -11.37 -0.41 -1.80
N VAL A 140 -10.45 -0.93 -0.98
CA VAL A 140 -10.71 -1.25 0.44
C VAL A 140 -11.10 0.01 1.22
N MET A 141 -10.36 1.10 1.06
CA MET A 141 -10.64 2.39 1.70
C MET A 141 -11.97 2.98 1.24
N ALA A 142 -12.24 2.99 -0.06
CA ALA A 142 -13.46 3.51 -0.64
C ALA A 142 -14.70 2.81 -0.10
N VAL A 143 -14.74 1.47 -0.19
CA VAL A 143 -15.88 0.67 0.29
C VAL A 143 -16.05 0.82 1.79
N GLY A 144 -14.95 0.82 2.55
CA GLY A 144 -14.96 1.01 4.00
C GLY A 144 -15.51 2.38 4.41
N ALA A 145 -15.04 3.45 3.77
CA ALA A 145 -15.48 4.81 4.07
C ALA A 145 -16.93 5.07 3.61
N CYS A 146 -17.29 4.69 2.38
CA CYS A 146 -18.66 4.85 1.85
C CYS A 146 -19.70 4.04 2.64
N SER A 147 -19.32 2.90 3.21
CA SER A 147 -20.22 2.08 4.05
C SER A 147 -20.22 2.51 5.53
N ASN A 148 -19.44 3.53 5.89
CA ASN A 148 -19.19 3.95 7.27
C ASN A 148 -18.75 2.76 8.17
N GLY A 149 -17.83 1.95 7.66
CA GLY A 149 -17.24 0.82 8.36
C GLY A 149 -18.13 -0.43 8.45
N LYS A 150 -19.23 -0.50 7.71
CA LYS A 150 -20.11 -1.68 7.69
C LYS A 150 -19.59 -2.79 6.76
N VAL A 151 -18.84 -2.42 5.73
CA VAL A 151 -18.18 -3.36 4.81
C VAL A 151 -16.67 -3.22 4.97
N ILE A 152 -16.02 -4.27 5.44
CA ILE A 152 -14.57 -4.32 5.61
C ILE A 152 -14.04 -5.44 4.70
N VAL A 153 -13.40 -5.05 3.59
CA VAL A 153 -12.86 -5.99 2.61
C VAL A 153 -11.50 -6.52 3.11
N PRO A 154 -11.32 -7.85 3.29
CA PRO A 154 -10.06 -8.41 3.75
C PRO A 154 -8.93 -8.19 2.73
N PHE A 155 -7.91 -7.42 3.12
CA PHE A 155 -6.79 -7.10 2.25
C PHE A 155 -5.68 -8.15 2.27
N ARG A 156 -5.21 -8.55 1.09
CA ARG A 156 -3.98 -9.32 0.86
C ARG A 156 -3.07 -8.49 -0.04
N GLY A 157 -1.77 -8.54 0.22
CA GLY A 157 -0.76 -7.81 -0.55
C GLY A 157 0.03 -8.71 -1.51
N GLY A 158 0.96 -8.11 -2.24
CA GLY A 158 1.91 -8.83 -3.11
C GLY A 158 1.54 -8.80 -4.59
N ARG A 159 0.68 -7.88 -5.02
CA ARG A 159 0.40 -7.66 -6.45
C ARG A 159 1.64 -7.13 -7.15
N VAL A 160 1.76 -7.46 -8.43
CA VAL A 160 2.90 -7.07 -9.27
C VAL A 160 2.40 -6.13 -10.35
N ASP A 161 3.05 -4.97 -10.47
CA ASP A 161 2.74 -3.99 -11.51
C ASP A 161 2.98 -4.55 -12.91
N ALA A 162 2.03 -4.35 -13.81
CA ALA A 162 2.15 -4.65 -15.22
C ALA A 162 3.25 -3.79 -15.86
N ALA A 163 3.94 -4.37 -16.85
CA ALA A 163 4.96 -3.65 -17.62
C ALA A 163 4.40 -2.95 -18.87
N GLY A 164 3.09 -2.99 -19.07
CA GLY A 164 2.39 -2.46 -20.24
C GLY A 164 0.90 -2.78 -20.18
N PRO A 165 0.15 -2.45 -21.26
CA PRO A 165 -1.29 -2.65 -21.29
C PRO A 165 -1.68 -4.14 -21.36
N GLY A 166 -2.78 -4.48 -20.69
CA GLY A 166 -3.52 -5.73 -20.84
C GLY A 166 -4.38 -5.74 -22.12
N PRO A 167 -5.10 -6.84 -22.40
CA PRO A 167 -6.05 -6.87 -23.51
C PRO A 167 -7.23 -5.92 -23.24
N SER A 168 -7.91 -5.45 -24.29
CA SER A 168 -9.21 -4.78 -24.13
C SER A 168 -10.30 -5.78 -23.74
N GLY A 169 -11.40 -5.29 -23.18
CA GLY A 169 -12.55 -6.13 -22.82
C GLY A 169 -13.30 -5.73 -21.55
N VAL A 170 -13.12 -4.50 -21.06
CA VAL A 170 -13.92 -3.98 -19.95
C VAL A 170 -15.38 -3.87 -20.43
N PRO A 171 -16.37 -4.41 -19.68
CA PRO A 171 -17.77 -4.34 -20.08
C PRO A 171 -18.28 -2.91 -20.33
N GLU A 172 -18.81 -2.67 -21.53
CA GLU A 172 -19.39 -1.37 -21.91
C GLU A 172 -20.93 -1.40 -21.81
N PRO A 173 -21.59 -0.27 -21.49
CA PRO A 173 -23.02 -0.24 -21.23
C PRO A 173 -23.89 -0.54 -22.46
N GLN A 174 -23.35 -0.45 -23.68
CA GLN A 174 -24.05 -0.74 -24.94
C GLN A 174 -24.04 -2.22 -25.32
N GLN A 175 -23.16 -3.03 -24.72
CA GLN A 175 -23.00 -4.45 -25.06
C GLN A 175 -24.22 -5.28 -24.63
N ASP A 176 -24.46 -6.38 -25.34
CA ASP A 176 -25.58 -7.28 -25.04
C ASP A 176 -25.31 -8.21 -23.84
N LEU A 177 -26.37 -8.81 -23.30
CA LEU A 177 -26.27 -9.67 -22.12
C LEU A 177 -25.36 -10.90 -22.33
N PRO A 178 -25.37 -11.60 -23.48
CA PRO A 178 -24.41 -12.66 -23.76
C PRO A 178 -22.95 -12.19 -23.70
N THR A 179 -22.66 -10.99 -24.24
CA THR A 179 -21.31 -10.40 -24.18
C THR A 179 -20.91 -10.08 -22.74
N HIS A 180 -21.79 -9.46 -21.95
CA HIS A 180 -21.55 -9.22 -20.53
C HIS A 180 -21.30 -10.54 -19.77
N THR A 181 -22.17 -11.53 -19.95
CA THR A 181 -22.05 -12.84 -19.29
C THR A 181 -20.72 -13.52 -19.61
N LEU A 182 -20.28 -13.46 -20.88
CA LEU A 182 -18.98 -14.01 -21.28
C LEU A 182 -17.79 -13.22 -20.70
N SER A 183 -17.90 -11.89 -20.61
CA SER A 183 -16.84 -11.06 -20.02
C SER A 183 -16.68 -11.34 -18.52
N PHE A 184 -17.77 -11.31 -17.75
CA PHE A 184 -17.72 -11.62 -16.31
C PHE A 184 -17.28 -13.07 -16.05
N ALA A 185 -17.68 -14.03 -16.89
CA ALA A 185 -17.19 -15.40 -16.78
C ALA A 185 -15.67 -15.52 -16.97
N LYS A 186 -15.06 -14.72 -17.85
CA LYS A 186 -13.59 -14.66 -18.01
C LYS A 186 -12.90 -14.08 -16.77
N GLN A 187 -13.51 -13.07 -16.15
CA GLN A 187 -13.07 -12.48 -14.88
C GLN A 187 -13.27 -13.44 -13.70
N GLY A 188 -13.99 -14.54 -13.89
CA GLY A 188 -14.23 -15.58 -12.89
C GLY A 188 -15.54 -15.44 -12.12
N PHE A 189 -16.47 -14.59 -12.56
CA PHE A 189 -17.77 -14.40 -11.94
C PHE A 189 -18.87 -15.12 -12.71
N ASP A 190 -19.74 -15.84 -12.02
CA ASP A 190 -20.95 -16.40 -12.63
C ASP A 190 -22.04 -15.32 -12.83
N THR A 191 -23.21 -15.71 -13.35
CA THR A 191 -24.31 -14.76 -13.63
C THR A 191 -24.83 -14.07 -12.37
N SER A 192 -25.00 -14.78 -11.25
CA SER A 192 -25.50 -14.17 -10.01
C SER A 192 -24.42 -13.27 -9.39
N GLU A 193 -23.16 -13.64 -9.52
CA GLU A 193 -22.03 -12.85 -9.06
C GLU A 193 -21.79 -11.61 -9.93
N MET A 194 -22.04 -11.68 -11.24
CA MET A 194 -22.10 -10.51 -12.13
C MET A 194 -23.17 -9.52 -11.67
N ILE A 195 -24.39 -9.99 -11.39
CA ILE A 195 -25.48 -9.15 -10.87
C ILE A 195 -25.05 -8.49 -9.56
N ALA A 196 -24.49 -9.29 -8.65
CA ALA A 196 -24.06 -8.83 -7.34
C ALA A 196 -22.96 -7.77 -7.45
N LEU A 197 -21.90 -8.03 -8.21
CA LEU A 197 -20.76 -7.12 -8.34
C LEU A 197 -21.17 -5.79 -8.99
N VAL A 198 -22.03 -5.82 -10.02
CA VAL A 198 -22.57 -4.60 -10.63
C VAL A 198 -23.42 -3.82 -9.64
N ALA A 199 -24.34 -4.47 -8.92
CA ALA A 199 -25.15 -3.80 -7.90
C ALA A 199 -24.29 -3.23 -6.76
N CYS A 200 -23.24 -3.93 -6.34
CA CYS A 200 -22.30 -3.44 -5.33
C CYS A 200 -21.51 -2.22 -5.81
N GLY A 201 -20.96 -2.27 -7.02
CA GLY A 201 -20.21 -1.14 -7.61
C GLY A 201 -21.08 0.09 -7.85
N HIS A 202 -22.34 -0.11 -8.26
CA HIS A 202 -23.29 0.95 -8.56
C HIS A 202 -24.13 1.39 -7.34
N SER A 203 -23.77 0.98 -6.12
CA SER A 203 -24.35 1.58 -4.91
C SER A 203 -23.82 2.99 -4.64
N VAL A 204 -22.70 3.38 -5.25
CA VAL A 204 -22.10 4.70 -5.08
C VAL A 204 -21.73 5.28 -6.45
N GLY A 205 -21.81 6.61 -6.56
CA GLY A 205 -21.51 7.33 -7.80
C GLY A 205 -22.64 7.34 -8.83
N GLY A 206 -22.28 7.62 -10.07
CA GLY A 206 -23.23 7.83 -11.15
C GLY A 206 -22.58 7.93 -12.52
N VAL A 207 -23.40 8.27 -13.50
CA VAL A 207 -22.96 8.53 -14.87
C VAL A 207 -22.74 10.03 -15.05
N HIS A 208 -21.50 10.39 -15.39
CA HIS A 208 -21.08 11.74 -15.70
C HIS A 208 -21.47 12.11 -17.12
N GLY A 209 -22.28 13.15 -17.28
CA GLY A 209 -22.76 13.57 -18.60
C GLY A 209 -21.67 14.19 -19.47
N VAL A 210 -20.60 14.73 -18.86
CA VAL A 210 -19.43 15.22 -19.59
C VAL A 210 -18.74 14.10 -20.37
N ASP A 211 -18.73 12.89 -19.79
CA ASP A 211 -18.11 11.70 -20.37
C ASP A 211 -19.10 10.90 -21.24
N PHE A 212 -20.37 10.84 -20.82
CA PHE A 212 -21.41 10.03 -21.46
C PHE A 212 -22.68 10.84 -21.80
N PRO A 213 -22.59 11.84 -22.70
CA PRO A 213 -23.71 12.73 -23.03
C PRO A 213 -24.92 12.02 -23.66
N GLU A 214 -24.71 10.84 -24.24
CA GLU A 214 -25.77 9.99 -24.81
C GLU A 214 -26.56 9.21 -23.75
N ILE A 215 -26.03 9.09 -22.53
CA ILE A 215 -26.67 8.44 -21.38
C ILE A 215 -27.26 9.51 -20.46
N VAL A 216 -26.44 10.48 -20.06
CA VAL A 216 -26.81 11.62 -19.22
C VAL A 216 -26.54 12.91 -19.98
N PRO A 217 -27.58 13.69 -20.34
CA PRO A 217 -27.37 14.95 -21.03
C PRO A 217 -26.50 15.91 -20.23
N ASN A 218 -25.50 16.54 -20.86
CA ASN A 218 -24.66 17.57 -20.25
C ASN A 218 -24.81 18.92 -20.96
N PRO A 219 -25.87 19.69 -20.66
CA PRO A 219 -26.12 20.95 -21.34
C PRO A 219 -25.07 22.00 -20.94
N VAL A 220 -24.33 22.57 -21.90
CA VAL A 220 -23.28 23.56 -21.62
C VAL A 220 -23.84 24.78 -20.85
N PRO A 221 -23.20 25.23 -19.75
CA PRO A 221 -23.68 26.36 -18.96
C PRO A 221 -23.60 27.66 -19.75
N THR A 222 -24.61 28.52 -19.60
CA THR A 222 -24.68 29.81 -20.30
C THR A 222 -23.69 30.86 -19.76
N ASN A 223 -23.06 30.61 -18.62
CA ASN A 223 -22.10 31.51 -17.96
C ASN A 223 -20.62 31.16 -18.23
N GLY A 224 -20.34 30.16 -19.07
CA GLY A 224 -18.98 29.72 -19.39
C GLY A 224 -18.28 28.93 -18.28
N ALA A 225 -18.99 28.51 -17.22
CA ALA A 225 -18.46 27.57 -16.24
C ALA A 225 -18.33 26.17 -16.84
N THR A 226 -17.41 25.36 -16.31
CA THR A 226 -17.45 23.91 -16.49
C THR A 226 -18.67 23.36 -15.78
N ASN A 227 -19.36 22.39 -16.38
CA ASN A 227 -20.34 21.59 -15.68
C ASN A 227 -20.15 20.11 -15.98
N ASP A 228 -20.54 19.35 -14.98
CA ASP A 228 -20.63 17.91 -15.04
C ASP A 228 -22.00 17.54 -14.47
N ASN A 229 -22.98 17.38 -15.35
CA ASN A 229 -24.28 16.87 -14.94
C ASN A 229 -24.15 15.36 -14.65
N THR A 230 -24.11 15.00 -13.38
CA THR A 230 -24.03 13.61 -12.93
C THR A 230 -25.41 13.09 -12.52
N VAL A 231 -25.81 11.92 -13.00
CA VAL A 231 -27.00 11.21 -12.51
C VAL A 231 -26.54 9.95 -11.76
N THR A 232 -26.82 9.90 -10.46
CA THR A 232 -26.46 8.79 -9.59
C THR A 232 -27.29 7.54 -9.88
N PHE A 233 -26.70 6.38 -9.57
CA PHE A 233 -27.33 5.08 -9.78
C PHE A 233 -28.51 4.82 -8.85
N ASP A 234 -28.54 5.44 -7.68
CA ASP A 234 -29.70 5.45 -6.77
C ASP A 234 -29.88 6.83 -6.10
N THR A 235 -30.84 6.95 -5.18
CA THR A 235 -31.15 8.22 -4.52
C THR A 235 -30.21 8.61 -3.37
N THR A 236 -29.20 7.80 -3.05
CA THR A 236 -28.19 8.06 -2.02
C THR A 236 -26.82 8.30 -2.62
N THR A 237 -26.43 9.57 -2.70
CA THR A 237 -25.20 9.99 -3.40
C THR A 237 -23.90 9.53 -2.75
N ASP A 238 -23.89 9.32 -1.42
CA ASP A 238 -22.66 9.11 -0.63
C ASP A 238 -22.77 7.94 0.38
N ASN A 239 -23.76 7.06 0.22
CA ASN A 239 -23.94 5.91 1.12
C ASN A 239 -23.80 4.59 0.36
N PHE A 240 -22.99 3.69 0.91
CA PHE A 240 -22.94 2.31 0.43
C PHE A 240 -24.06 1.48 1.10
N ASP A 241 -25.17 1.29 0.39
CA ASP A 241 -26.36 0.58 0.86
C ASP A 241 -27.13 -0.10 -0.27
N ASN A 242 -28.25 -0.75 0.05
CA ASN A 242 -28.98 -1.57 -0.91
C ASN A 242 -30.03 -0.82 -1.76
N LEU A 243 -29.98 0.51 -1.84
CA LEU A 243 -30.98 1.31 -2.57
C LEU A 243 -30.94 1.08 -4.06
N VAL A 244 -29.79 0.96 -4.71
CA VAL A 244 -29.68 0.54 -6.13
C VAL A 244 -30.51 -0.70 -6.44
N ALA A 245 -30.53 -1.70 -5.55
CA ALA A 245 -31.33 -2.91 -5.70
C ALA A 245 -32.82 -2.68 -5.39
N LYS A 246 -33.12 -1.99 -4.28
CA LYS A 246 -34.51 -1.68 -3.86
C LYS A 246 -35.25 -0.85 -4.91
N GLU A 247 -34.60 0.19 -5.40
CA GLU A 247 -35.15 1.12 -6.38
C GLU A 247 -35.35 0.44 -7.73
N PHE A 248 -34.41 -0.40 -8.15
CA PHE A 248 -34.57 -1.22 -9.35
C PHE A 248 -35.82 -2.12 -9.26
N VAL A 249 -35.96 -2.90 -8.18
CA VAL A 249 -37.11 -3.79 -7.97
C VAL A 249 -38.43 -3.01 -7.86
N ALA A 250 -38.38 -1.79 -7.31
CA ALA A 250 -39.53 -0.89 -7.20
C ALA A 250 -39.84 -0.10 -8.49
N ASN A 251 -39.06 -0.27 -9.57
CA ASN A 251 -39.14 0.50 -10.81
C ASN A 251 -39.00 2.03 -10.61
N VAL A 252 -38.11 2.45 -9.71
CA VAL A 252 -37.76 3.87 -9.52
C VAL A 252 -36.73 4.27 -10.59
N SER A 253 -37.03 5.31 -11.36
CA SER A 253 -36.28 5.68 -12.58
C SER A 253 -35.00 6.49 -12.33
N GLN A 254 -34.30 6.26 -11.21
CA GLN A 254 -33.10 7.01 -10.86
C GLN A 254 -31.88 6.51 -11.64
N ASN A 255 -31.64 5.19 -11.66
CA ASN A 255 -30.51 4.58 -12.35
C ASN A 255 -30.57 4.81 -13.88
N PRO A 256 -29.66 5.60 -14.47
CA PRO A 256 -29.68 5.90 -15.90
C PRO A 256 -29.32 4.68 -16.77
N LEU A 257 -28.58 3.70 -16.21
CA LEU A 257 -28.27 2.42 -16.86
C LEU A 257 -29.37 1.37 -16.67
N ALA A 258 -30.42 1.65 -15.91
CA ALA A 258 -31.60 0.78 -15.85
C ALA A 258 -32.83 1.37 -16.55
N PHE A 259 -33.04 2.68 -16.41
CA PHE A 259 -34.27 3.35 -16.85
C PHE A 259 -34.03 4.56 -17.78
N GLY A 260 -32.79 4.81 -18.20
CA GLY A 260 -32.44 5.90 -19.12
C GLY A 260 -33.15 5.81 -20.48
N GLN A 261 -33.25 6.91 -21.23
CA GLN A 261 -34.04 6.92 -22.47
C GLN A 261 -33.49 6.01 -23.59
N ASN A 262 -32.18 5.81 -23.63
CA ASN A 262 -31.51 4.96 -24.62
C ASN A 262 -31.49 3.50 -24.14
N GLU A 263 -32.30 2.63 -24.75
CA GLU A 263 -32.42 1.23 -24.35
C GLU A 263 -31.14 0.43 -24.55
N THR A 264 -30.33 0.79 -25.55
CA THR A 264 -29.05 0.12 -25.84
C THR A 264 -28.09 0.27 -24.65
N THR A 265 -28.09 1.41 -23.98
CA THR A 265 -27.21 1.69 -22.84
C THR A 265 -27.76 1.22 -21.49
N ARG A 266 -28.94 0.56 -21.45
CA ARG A 266 -29.52 0.06 -20.21
C ARG A 266 -28.87 -1.24 -19.70
N SER A 267 -27.56 -1.24 -19.45
CA SER A 267 -26.81 -2.42 -19.01
C SER A 267 -27.33 -2.99 -17.70
N ASP A 268 -27.57 -2.16 -16.70
CA ASP A 268 -28.02 -2.60 -15.37
C ASP A 268 -29.38 -3.28 -15.47
N PHE A 269 -30.29 -2.75 -16.31
CA PHE A 269 -31.57 -3.41 -16.55
C PHE A 269 -31.40 -4.83 -17.11
N ARG A 270 -30.49 -5.01 -18.07
CA ARG A 270 -30.24 -6.34 -18.67
C ARG A 270 -29.56 -7.28 -17.69
N ILE A 271 -28.56 -6.78 -16.97
CA ILE A 271 -27.77 -7.55 -16.02
C ILE A 271 -28.64 -7.97 -14.83
N PHE A 272 -29.35 -7.05 -14.18
CA PHE A 272 -30.17 -7.35 -13.01
C PHE A 272 -31.34 -8.30 -13.29
N ASN A 273 -31.75 -8.45 -14.56
CA ASN A 273 -32.75 -9.43 -14.99
C ASN A 273 -32.14 -10.75 -15.52
N ALA A 274 -30.81 -10.90 -15.53
CA ALA A 274 -30.14 -12.01 -16.20
C ALA A 274 -30.45 -13.39 -15.61
N ASP A 275 -30.77 -13.45 -14.31
CA ASP A 275 -31.19 -14.66 -13.60
C ASP A 275 -32.71 -14.69 -13.33
N GLY A 276 -33.50 -13.89 -14.06
CA GLY A 276 -34.92 -13.70 -13.79
C GLY A 276 -35.22 -12.69 -12.68
N GLY A 277 -34.19 -11.99 -12.16
CA GLY A 277 -34.33 -10.99 -11.11
C GLY A 277 -34.19 -11.56 -9.70
N ASP A 278 -33.68 -12.79 -9.56
CA ASP A 278 -33.61 -13.52 -8.31
C ASP A 278 -32.56 -12.92 -7.37
N MET A 279 -31.32 -12.69 -7.84
CA MET A 279 -30.25 -12.14 -7.00
C MET A 279 -30.53 -10.68 -6.60
N ILE A 280 -30.94 -9.83 -7.55
CA ILE A 280 -31.21 -8.42 -7.27
C ILE A 280 -32.39 -8.25 -6.30
N SER A 281 -33.40 -9.12 -6.38
CA SER A 281 -34.52 -9.12 -5.43
C SER A 281 -34.11 -9.51 -4.02
N GLN A 282 -33.18 -10.48 -3.88
CA GLN A 282 -32.61 -10.83 -2.57
C GLN A 282 -31.83 -9.65 -1.98
N MET A 283 -30.98 -9.01 -2.79
CA MET A 283 -30.22 -7.81 -2.42
C MET A 283 -31.14 -6.65 -2.01
N ALA A 284 -32.26 -6.44 -2.70
CA ALA A 284 -33.26 -5.44 -2.34
C ALA A 284 -33.94 -5.72 -0.99
N SER A 285 -34.20 -6.99 -0.70
CA SER A 285 -34.99 -7.41 0.48
C SER A 285 -34.26 -7.22 1.82
N SER A 286 -32.93 -7.22 1.83
CA SER A 286 -32.12 -7.14 3.05
C SER A 286 -30.82 -6.37 2.82
N ASN A 287 -30.65 -5.28 3.57
CA ASN A 287 -29.42 -4.51 3.56
C ASN A 287 -28.23 -5.34 4.06
N ASP A 288 -28.43 -6.19 5.08
CA ASP A 288 -27.34 -7.04 5.59
C ASP A 288 -26.91 -8.08 4.56
N PHE A 289 -27.87 -8.64 3.80
CA PHE A 289 -27.55 -9.56 2.70
C PHE A 289 -26.74 -8.84 1.62
N PHE A 290 -27.16 -7.63 1.23
CA PHE A 290 -26.44 -6.79 0.28
C PHE A 290 -24.99 -6.52 0.74
N LEU A 291 -24.80 -6.00 1.95
CA LEU A 291 -23.47 -5.64 2.46
C LEU A 291 -22.53 -6.86 2.58
N ASN A 292 -23.05 -8.01 3.04
CA ASN A 292 -22.27 -9.26 3.11
C ASN A 292 -21.89 -9.80 1.72
N THR A 293 -22.82 -9.70 0.76
CA THR A 293 -22.57 -10.05 -0.63
C THR A 293 -21.47 -9.15 -1.20
N CYS A 294 -21.58 -7.85 -1.01
CA CYS A 294 -20.59 -6.89 -1.51
C CYS A 294 -19.21 -7.06 -0.88
N THR A 295 -19.15 -7.42 0.41
CA THR A 295 -17.88 -7.80 1.07
C THR A 295 -17.19 -8.94 0.30
N THR A 296 -17.96 -9.97 -0.06
CA THR A 296 -17.45 -11.14 -0.78
C THR A 296 -17.04 -10.79 -2.21
N MET A 297 -17.88 -10.03 -2.93
CA MET A 297 -17.63 -9.66 -4.32
C MET A 297 -16.40 -8.74 -4.46
N PHE A 298 -16.25 -7.75 -3.59
CA PHE A 298 -15.06 -6.90 -3.62
C PHE A 298 -13.79 -7.64 -3.18
N GLU A 299 -13.85 -8.53 -2.18
CA GLU A 299 -12.69 -9.37 -1.84
C GLU A 299 -12.27 -10.22 -3.04
N ARG A 300 -13.21 -10.81 -3.78
CA ARG A 300 -12.90 -11.58 -4.99
C ARG A 300 -12.33 -10.69 -6.09
N MET A 301 -12.96 -9.54 -6.36
CA MET A 301 -12.51 -8.55 -7.35
C MET A 301 -11.06 -8.16 -7.10
N ILE A 302 -10.71 -7.67 -5.91
CA ILE A 302 -9.35 -7.19 -5.67
C ILE A 302 -8.32 -8.33 -5.65
N ASN A 303 -8.73 -9.58 -5.41
CA ASN A 303 -7.85 -10.75 -5.38
C ASN A 303 -7.75 -11.50 -6.71
N THR A 304 -8.45 -11.07 -7.76
CA THR A 304 -8.25 -11.56 -9.12
C THR A 304 -6.94 -10.99 -9.66
N VAL A 305 -5.92 -11.84 -9.78
CA VAL A 305 -4.56 -11.48 -10.20
C VAL A 305 -4.00 -12.53 -11.18
N PRO A 306 -2.94 -12.22 -11.94
CA PRO A 306 -2.30 -13.21 -12.82
C PRO A 306 -1.86 -14.47 -12.06
N ARG A 307 -1.87 -15.63 -12.72
CA ARG A 307 -1.66 -16.94 -12.07
C ARG A 307 -0.33 -17.07 -11.33
N ASP A 308 0.71 -16.39 -11.81
CA ASP A 308 2.05 -16.45 -11.22
C ASP A 308 2.23 -15.49 -10.03
N VAL A 309 1.26 -14.61 -9.78
CA VAL A 309 1.24 -13.71 -8.62
C VAL A 309 0.72 -14.48 -7.39
N LYS A 310 1.47 -14.42 -6.30
CA LYS A 310 1.09 -15.04 -5.03
C LYS A 310 0.80 -13.95 -4.01
N LEU A 311 -0.48 -13.80 -3.70
CA LEU A 311 -0.90 -12.89 -2.63
C LEU A 311 -0.55 -13.46 -1.26
N THR A 312 -0.33 -12.56 -0.30
CA THR A 312 -0.15 -12.92 1.11
C THR A 312 -1.43 -13.54 1.71
N ASP A 313 -1.34 -14.08 2.92
CA ASP A 313 -2.53 -14.19 3.77
C ASP A 313 -3.14 -12.80 4.03
N VAL A 314 -4.39 -12.74 4.53
CA VAL A 314 -5.01 -11.47 4.97
C VAL A 314 -4.06 -10.77 5.94
N ILE A 315 -3.66 -9.55 5.58
CA ILE A 315 -2.75 -8.76 6.40
C ILE A 315 -3.51 -8.33 7.65
N LYS A 316 -2.88 -8.55 8.81
CA LYS A 316 -3.38 -8.13 10.11
C LYS A 316 -2.32 -7.28 10.78
N PRO A 317 -2.71 -6.22 11.51
CA PRO A 317 -1.74 -5.35 12.11
C PRO A 317 -1.01 -6.04 13.26
N LEU A 318 0.29 -5.76 13.38
CA LEU A 318 1.07 -6.22 14.53
C LEU A 318 0.66 -5.48 15.80
N LYS A 319 0.55 -6.20 16.91
CA LYS A 319 0.27 -5.58 18.22
C LYS A 319 1.35 -4.57 18.62
N ILE A 320 2.60 -4.88 18.28
CA ILE A 320 3.79 -4.08 18.56
C ILE A 320 4.61 -4.01 17.28
N LYS A 321 4.87 -2.79 16.79
CA LYS A 321 5.64 -2.57 15.57
C LYS A 321 6.63 -1.41 15.75
N PRO A 322 7.94 -1.62 15.52
CA PRO A 322 8.90 -0.52 15.52
C PRO A 322 8.70 0.42 14.33
N ARG A 323 8.92 1.72 14.53
CA ARG A 323 8.87 2.77 13.51
C ARG A 323 10.04 3.74 13.70
N LYS A 324 10.56 4.25 12.57
CA LYS A 324 11.65 5.25 12.55
C LYS A 324 12.80 4.89 13.50
N LEU A 325 13.22 3.62 13.49
CA LEU A 325 14.37 3.16 14.26
C LEU A 325 15.65 3.76 13.69
N SER A 326 16.52 4.24 14.57
CA SER A 326 17.80 4.83 14.20
C SER A 326 18.87 4.42 15.20
N VAL A 327 20.04 4.09 14.66
CA VAL A 327 21.26 3.84 15.43
C VAL A 327 22.35 4.72 14.84
N THR A 328 22.90 5.59 15.68
CA THR A 328 23.95 6.53 15.29
C THR A 328 25.17 6.32 16.16
N VAL A 329 26.35 6.26 15.57
CA VAL A 329 27.62 6.26 16.29
C VAL A 329 28.05 7.68 16.62
N ASN A 330 28.40 7.91 17.88
CA ASN A 330 28.81 9.21 18.42
C ASN A 330 30.34 9.31 18.54
N ASP A 331 30.87 10.53 18.61
CA ASP A 331 32.31 10.79 18.75
C ASP A 331 32.89 10.36 20.11
N ASP A 332 32.03 10.13 21.11
CA ASP A 332 32.40 9.72 22.47
C ASP A 332 32.46 8.19 22.66
N GLN A 333 32.52 7.43 21.56
CA GLN A 333 32.57 5.96 21.55
C GLN A 333 31.28 5.29 22.04
N SER A 334 30.16 6.00 22.01
CA SER A 334 28.82 5.45 22.27
C SER A 334 27.99 5.30 20.99
N LEU A 335 26.92 4.52 21.06
CA LEU A 335 25.84 4.48 20.09
C LEU A 335 24.58 5.09 20.71
N SER A 336 23.92 5.96 19.96
CA SER A 336 22.56 6.42 20.23
C SER A 336 21.58 5.49 19.52
N VAL A 337 20.78 4.73 20.27
CA VAL A 337 19.71 3.87 19.75
C VAL A 337 18.38 4.53 20.08
N SER A 338 17.59 4.87 19.07
CA SER A 338 16.30 5.56 19.26
C SER A 338 15.26 5.14 18.24
N GLY A 339 14.01 5.47 18.52
CA GLY A 339 12.91 5.28 17.59
C GLY A 339 11.56 5.32 18.29
N PHE A 340 10.55 4.78 17.62
CA PHE A 340 9.19 4.68 18.13
C PHE A 340 8.73 3.23 18.16
N ILE A 341 7.98 2.87 19.19
CA ILE A 341 7.25 1.62 19.28
C ILE A 341 5.77 1.94 19.10
N ARG A 342 5.18 1.50 17.99
CA ARG A 342 3.73 1.52 17.77
C ARG A 342 3.10 0.41 18.59
N ILE A 343 2.15 0.76 19.44
CA ILE A 343 1.42 -0.18 20.31
C ILE A 343 -0.07 -0.03 20.01
N VAL A 344 -0.77 -1.15 19.81
CA VAL A 344 -2.25 -1.17 19.75
C VAL A 344 -2.83 -0.72 21.08
N ASP A 345 -3.78 0.21 21.06
CA ASP A 345 -4.32 0.86 22.26
C ASP A 345 -4.97 -0.10 23.26
N ASP A 346 -5.48 -1.26 22.82
CA ASP A 346 -5.99 -2.33 23.70
C ASP A 346 -4.94 -2.84 24.72
N LEU A 347 -3.66 -2.60 24.46
CA LEU A 347 -2.56 -2.96 25.35
C LEU A 347 -2.19 -1.85 26.34
N ILE A 348 -2.84 -0.69 26.26
CA ILE A 348 -2.56 0.49 27.06
C ILE A 348 -3.67 0.67 28.09
N GLY A 349 -3.33 0.46 29.36
CA GLY A 349 -4.27 0.61 30.48
C GLY A 349 -4.69 2.06 30.73
N ALA A 350 -5.96 2.27 31.09
CA ALA A 350 -6.55 3.58 31.36
C ALA A 350 -5.89 4.35 32.53
N ASN A 351 -5.27 3.63 33.48
CA ASN A 351 -4.56 4.21 34.63
C ASN A 351 -3.06 4.44 34.35
N GLY A 352 -2.67 4.48 33.07
CA GLY A 352 -1.29 4.57 32.63
C GLY A 352 -0.66 3.21 32.37
N THR A 353 0.36 3.22 31.53
CA THR A 353 1.13 2.05 31.12
C THR A 353 2.60 2.44 31.10
N GLN A 354 3.45 1.60 31.68
CA GLN A 354 4.90 1.75 31.55
C GLN A 354 5.37 0.85 30.40
N VAL A 355 6.11 1.44 29.47
CA VAL A 355 6.71 0.74 28.33
C VAL A 355 8.22 0.75 28.51
N LEU A 356 8.83 -0.44 28.56
CA LEU A 356 10.27 -0.62 28.73
C LEU A 356 10.85 -1.34 27.50
N ILE A 357 11.96 -0.83 26.99
CA ILE A 357 12.67 -1.37 25.84
C ILE A 357 13.97 -1.98 26.37
N HIS A 358 14.06 -3.30 26.26
CA HIS A 358 15.20 -4.09 26.69
C HIS A 358 16.10 -4.36 25.49
N LEU A 359 17.17 -3.58 25.35
CA LEU A 359 18.15 -3.77 24.28
C LEU A 359 19.03 -4.99 24.57
N ALA A 360 19.32 -5.78 23.55
CA ALA A 360 20.28 -6.89 23.60
C ALA A 360 21.59 -6.48 22.92
N SER A 361 22.70 -6.57 23.64
CA SER A 361 24.02 -6.30 23.07
C SER A 361 24.47 -7.41 22.14
N ARG A 362 25.40 -7.10 21.23
CA ARG A 362 26.04 -8.15 20.41
C ARG A 362 26.99 -9.01 21.25
N SER A 363 27.59 -8.43 22.29
CA SER A 363 28.57 -9.10 23.16
C SER A 363 27.93 -10.03 24.19
N GLY A 364 26.63 -9.88 24.47
CA GLY A 364 25.92 -10.57 25.55
C GLY A 364 25.96 -9.82 26.89
N GLU A 365 26.67 -8.69 26.96
CA GLU A 365 26.68 -7.79 28.12
C GLU A 365 25.33 -7.09 28.31
N ALA A 366 25.00 -6.76 29.56
CA ALA A 366 23.77 -6.08 29.90
C ALA A 366 23.79 -4.62 29.44
N LEU A 367 22.72 -4.17 28.78
CA LEU A 367 22.53 -2.79 28.35
C LEU A 367 21.52 -2.05 29.24
N PRO A 368 21.56 -0.71 29.27
CA PRO A 368 20.52 0.09 29.91
C PRO A 368 19.14 -0.20 29.31
N VAL A 369 18.15 -0.37 30.19
CA VAL A 369 16.73 -0.43 29.80
C VAL A 369 16.25 0.98 29.48
N ALA A 370 15.69 1.18 28.29
CA ALA A 370 15.12 2.47 27.90
C ALA A 370 13.64 2.53 28.27
N THR A 371 13.18 3.69 28.72
CA THR A 371 11.75 3.93 28.97
C THR A 371 11.11 4.56 27.74
N GLY A 372 10.04 3.94 27.25
CA GLY A 372 9.18 4.52 26.22
C GLY A 372 8.28 5.59 26.80
N THR A 373 8.21 6.75 26.15
CA THR A 373 7.33 7.85 26.52
C THR A 373 6.43 8.25 25.35
N THR A 374 5.23 8.75 25.66
CA THR A 374 4.28 9.22 24.64
C THR A 374 3.78 10.62 24.99
N SER A 375 3.26 11.33 24.00
CA SER A 375 2.73 12.69 24.12
C SER A 375 1.52 12.87 23.20
N GLN A 376 0.76 13.94 23.41
CA GLN A 376 -0.36 14.28 22.52
C GLN A 376 0.11 14.34 21.05
N GLY A 377 -0.68 13.74 20.14
CA GLY A 377 -0.37 13.67 18.72
C GLY A 377 0.51 12.49 18.29
N LEU A 378 1.09 11.72 19.21
CA LEU A 378 1.80 10.47 18.90
C LEU A 378 0.84 9.28 18.83
N THR A 379 -0.18 9.41 18.00
CA THR A 379 -1.21 8.38 17.79
C THR A 379 -1.34 8.07 16.31
N ALA A 380 -1.83 6.89 15.99
CA ALA A 380 -2.27 6.57 14.65
C ALA A 380 -3.58 5.78 14.65
N GLY A 381 -4.19 5.74 13.48
CA GLY A 381 -5.35 4.92 13.23
C GLY A 381 -5.65 4.87 11.75
N CYS A 382 -6.80 4.29 11.44
CA CYS A 382 -7.35 4.32 10.10
C CYS A 382 -8.61 5.20 10.08
N GLY A 383 -8.91 5.78 8.91
CA GLY A 383 -9.80 6.93 8.77
C GLY A 383 -11.31 6.62 8.69
N TYR A 384 -11.73 5.38 8.89
CA TYR A 384 -13.16 5.02 8.93
C TYR A 384 -13.45 3.95 10.01
N PRO A 385 -14.70 3.81 10.49
CA PRO A 385 -14.99 2.86 11.56
C PRO A 385 -14.66 1.40 11.21
N ASN A 386 -14.33 0.60 12.23
CA ASN A 386 -14.08 -0.85 12.16
C ASN A 386 -12.92 -1.33 11.25
N CYS A 387 -12.17 -0.41 10.63
CA CYS A 387 -11.11 -0.78 9.69
C CYS A 387 -9.84 -1.33 10.33
N GLY A 388 -9.61 -1.04 11.62
CA GLY A 388 -8.43 -1.45 12.34
C GLY A 388 -8.42 -0.89 13.75
N PRO A 389 -7.43 -1.29 14.57
CA PRO A 389 -7.25 -0.72 15.89
C PRO A 389 -6.67 0.69 15.81
N SER A 390 -6.80 1.43 16.92
CA SER A 390 -6.03 2.64 17.17
C SER A 390 -4.67 2.29 17.78
N TYR A 391 -3.71 3.18 17.58
CA TYR A 391 -2.34 3.01 18.03
C TYR A 391 -1.83 4.23 18.76
N THR A 392 -0.93 3.98 19.70
CA THR A 392 -0.10 5.00 20.35
C THR A 392 1.37 4.68 20.09
N TYR A 393 2.14 5.70 19.73
CA TYR A 393 3.58 5.59 19.58
C TYR A 393 4.29 5.97 20.88
N PHE A 394 5.22 5.12 21.31
CA PHE A 394 6.13 5.38 22.41
C PHE A 394 7.53 5.63 21.87
N ARG A 395 8.01 6.87 22.04
CA ARG A 395 9.38 7.23 21.71
C ARG A 395 10.33 6.69 22.77
N PHE A 396 11.46 6.14 22.34
CA PHE A 396 12.54 5.77 23.24
C PHE A 396 13.88 6.26 22.70
N SER A 397 14.85 6.38 23.61
CA SER A 397 16.24 6.65 23.30
C SER A 397 17.12 6.00 24.37
N SER A 398 18.25 5.44 23.96
CA SER A 398 19.27 4.87 24.84
C SER A 398 20.66 5.17 24.29
N THR A 399 21.61 5.36 25.19
CA THR A 399 23.03 5.50 24.84
C THR A 399 23.76 4.28 25.37
N ILE A 400 24.44 3.55 24.48
CA ILE A 400 25.13 2.30 24.80
C ILE A 400 26.61 2.36 24.37
N PRO A 401 27.52 1.62 25.01
CA PRO A 401 28.91 1.53 24.54
C PRO A 401 29.01 0.93 23.14
N ALA A 402 29.80 1.54 22.25
CA ALA A 402 29.90 1.08 20.86
C ALA A 402 30.62 -0.27 20.68
N ASP A 403 31.48 -0.64 21.63
CA ASP A 403 32.15 -1.95 21.69
C ASP A 403 31.14 -3.08 21.99
N GLN A 404 30.17 -2.84 22.87
CA GLN A 404 29.07 -3.77 23.17
C GLN A 404 28.08 -3.86 22.00
N GLY A 405 27.67 -2.71 21.46
CA GLY A 405 26.72 -2.58 20.36
C GLY A 405 25.33 -3.15 20.64
N VAL A 406 24.50 -3.27 19.60
CA VAL A 406 23.11 -3.76 19.66
C VAL A 406 22.84 -4.82 18.59
N SER A 407 21.96 -5.78 18.90
CA SER A 407 21.53 -6.84 17.99
C SER A 407 20.01 -6.98 17.86
N SER A 408 19.28 -6.72 18.94
CA SER A 408 17.83 -6.75 18.97
C SER A 408 17.30 -6.02 20.20
N PHE A 409 15.98 -5.99 20.36
CA PHE A 409 15.33 -5.60 21.61
C PHE A 409 14.02 -6.36 21.85
N THR A 410 13.54 -6.32 23.09
CA THR A 410 12.17 -6.72 23.44
C THR A 410 11.42 -5.57 24.08
N VAL A 411 10.09 -5.58 23.98
CA VAL A 411 9.23 -4.56 24.58
C VAL A 411 8.48 -5.16 25.74
N GLU A 412 8.65 -4.62 26.93
CA GLU A 412 7.88 -4.97 28.12
C GLU A 412 6.81 -3.89 28.37
N ILE A 413 5.57 -4.34 28.50
CA ILE A 413 4.43 -3.50 28.84
C ILE A 413 3.98 -3.86 30.25
N ILE A 414 3.96 -2.87 31.14
CA ILE A 414 3.53 -3.02 32.53
C ILE A 414 2.22 -2.23 32.69
N ASP A 415 1.16 -2.96 33.01
CA ASP A 415 -0.15 -2.38 33.29
C ASP A 415 -0.10 -1.57 34.60
N GLY A 416 -0.43 -0.27 34.54
CA GLY A 416 -0.32 0.62 35.70
C GLY A 416 -1.31 0.33 36.82
N SER A 417 -2.38 -0.43 36.57
CA SER A 417 -3.40 -0.75 37.57
C SER A 417 -3.13 -2.05 38.32
N THR A 418 -2.60 -3.06 37.62
CA THR A 418 -2.36 -4.41 38.14
C THR A 418 -0.89 -4.70 38.42
N GLY A 419 0.02 -3.91 37.83
CA GLY A 419 1.46 -4.19 37.84
C GLY A 419 1.85 -5.40 37.00
N LYS A 420 0.93 -5.97 36.21
CA LYS A 420 1.21 -7.14 35.36
C LYS A 420 2.12 -6.73 34.22
N ALA A 421 3.30 -7.36 34.15
CA ALA A 421 4.25 -7.22 33.07
C ALA A 421 4.01 -8.26 31.97
N THR A 422 4.04 -7.83 30.71
CA THR A 422 3.99 -8.71 29.52
C THR A 422 5.12 -8.34 28.58
N ILE A 423 5.93 -9.32 28.16
CA ILE A 423 7.05 -9.13 27.23
C ILE A 423 6.62 -9.54 25.83
N TYR A 424 6.84 -8.65 24.88
CA TYR A 424 6.69 -8.87 23.44
C TYR A 424 8.08 -9.01 22.82
N ASN A 425 8.33 -10.17 22.22
CA ASN A 425 9.63 -10.59 21.72
C ASN A 425 9.59 -11.02 20.25
N ASN A 426 8.63 -10.50 19.46
CA ASN A 426 8.60 -10.65 18.00
C ASN A 426 8.72 -12.12 17.53
N GLY A 427 7.82 -12.98 18.00
CA GLY A 427 7.85 -14.41 17.67
C GLY A 427 8.97 -15.21 18.37
N GLY A 428 9.60 -14.65 19.42
CA GLY A 428 10.65 -15.29 20.19
C GLY A 428 12.07 -14.84 19.83
N GLY A 429 12.28 -14.18 18.69
CA GLY A 429 13.61 -13.74 18.22
C GLY A 429 14.06 -12.36 18.71
N GLY A 430 13.18 -11.57 19.31
CA GLY A 430 13.37 -10.14 19.52
C GLY A 430 13.15 -9.32 18.25
N PHE A 431 12.92 -8.02 18.40
CA PHE A 431 12.87 -7.07 17.28
C PHE A 431 14.30 -6.79 16.82
N PRO A 432 14.69 -7.15 15.59
CA PRO A 432 16.08 -7.02 15.16
C PRO A 432 16.48 -5.55 15.01
N VAL A 433 17.66 -5.21 15.51
CA VAL A 433 18.31 -3.89 15.32
C VAL A 433 19.78 -4.14 15.11
N SER A 434 20.26 -3.87 13.90
CA SER A 434 21.65 -4.09 13.52
C SER A 434 22.43 -2.78 13.55
N ASP A 435 23.63 -2.83 14.08
CA ASP A 435 24.62 -1.75 14.01
C ASP A 435 25.84 -2.12 13.15
N ALA A 436 25.71 -3.13 12.30
CA ALA A 436 26.79 -3.56 11.41
C ALA A 436 27.05 -2.56 10.27
N ILE A 437 25.99 -1.91 9.78
CA ILE A 437 26.03 -0.84 8.79
C ILE A 437 24.90 0.14 9.11
N LEU A 438 25.25 1.42 9.27
CA LEU A 438 24.34 2.44 9.80
C LEU A 438 24.25 3.61 8.82
N PRO A 439 23.04 4.01 8.36
CA PRO A 439 22.88 5.28 7.65
C PRO A 439 23.15 6.45 8.62
N MET A 440 24.10 7.31 8.27
CA MET A 440 24.45 8.49 9.06
C MET A 440 23.72 9.70 8.49
N PHE A 441 22.41 9.81 8.78
CA PHE A 441 21.53 10.82 8.19
C PHE A 441 22.02 12.26 8.40
N SER A 442 22.55 12.58 9.58
CA SER A 442 23.12 13.91 9.88
C SER A 442 24.39 14.26 9.10
N PHE A 443 25.00 13.28 8.42
CA PHE A 443 26.16 13.44 7.54
C PHE A 443 25.80 13.17 6.07
N SER A 444 24.51 13.03 5.79
CA SER A 444 23.97 12.72 4.47
C SER A 444 23.14 13.90 3.98
N SER A 445 23.00 14.03 2.67
CA SER A 445 22.16 15.07 2.09
C SER A 445 21.56 14.60 0.77
N GLN A 446 20.41 15.18 0.43
CA GLN A 446 19.82 15.11 -0.89
C GLN A 446 19.72 16.51 -1.49
N SER A 447 19.86 16.60 -2.81
CA SER A 447 19.78 17.89 -3.52
C SER A 447 19.30 17.70 -4.95
N SER A 448 18.90 18.81 -5.59
CA SER A 448 18.69 18.87 -7.03
C SER A 448 19.89 19.54 -7.70
N ILE A 449 20.45 18.89 -8.72
CA ILE A 449 21.58 19.41 -9.50
C ILE A 449 21.19 19.50 -10.99
N THR A 450 21.57 20.60 -11.64
CA THR A 450 21.32 20.77 -13.09
C THR A 450 22.54 20.31 -13.88
N ILE A 451 22.40 19.25 -14.68
CA ILE A 451 23.43 18.74 -15.59
C ILE A 451 22.92 18.83 -17.03
N ASN A 452 23.68 19.53 -17.88
CA ASN A 452 23.33 19.74 -19.30
C ASN A 452 21.90 20.28 -19.53
N GLY A 453 21.40 21.11 -18.61
CA GLY A 453 20.05 21.70 -18.68
C GLY A 453 18.92 20.78 -18.19
N SER A 454 19.23 19.61 -17.62
CA SER A 454 18.26 18.73 -16.96
C SER A 454 18.52 18.72 -15.46
N ASP A 455 17.46 18.88 -14.67
CA ASP A 455 17.53 18.71 -13.22
C ASP A 455 17.57 17.22 -12.87
N GLN A 456 18.44 16.85 -11.93
CA GLN A 456 18.68 15.49 -11.47
C GLN A 456 18.70 15.47 -9.94
N LEU A 457 18.23 14.39 -9.33
CA LEU A 457 18.41 14.17 -7.90
C LEU A 457 19.81 13.64 -7.62
N GLN A 458 20.40 14.13 -6.54
CA GLN A 458 21.61 13.58 -5.97
C GLN A 458 21.37 13.14 -4.54
N LEU A 459 21.84 11.95 -4.19
CA LEU A 459 21.91 11.46 -2.81
C LEU A 459 23.36 11.28 -2.41
N ASN A 460 23.79 12.09 -1.45
CA ASN A 460 25.07 11.93 -0.78
C ASN A 460 24.84 11.15 0.52
N MET A 461 25.00 9.83 0.47
CA MET A 461 24.78 8.96 1.62
C MET A 461 26.09 8.69 2.33
N THR A 462 26.14 9.00 3.63
CA THR A 462 27.23 8.58 4.52
C THR A 462 26.75 7.39 5.34
N ALA A 463 27.57 6.34 5.44
CA ALA A 463 27.29 5.17 6.26
C ALA A 463 28.44 4.90 7.23
N ALA A 464 28.14 4.42 8.44
CA ALA A 464 29.15 3.88 9.36
C ALA A 464 29.12 2.35 9.29
N VAL A 465 30.26 1.73 8.98
CA VAL A 465 30.41 0.27 8.84
C VAL A 465 31.29 -0.26 9.95
N LEU A 466 30.75 -1.18 10.75
CA LEU A 466 31.47 -1.83 11.84
C LEU A 466 32.45 -2.87 11.30
N ASN A 467 33.70 -2.85 11.78
CA ASN A 467 34.75 -3.80 11.40
C ASN A 467 34.87 -3.89 9.86
N ALA A 468 35.00 -2.72 9.22
CA ALA A 468 34.91 -2.57 7.78
C ALA A 468 35.91 -3.44 7.00
N GLU A 469 37.04 -3.80 7.62
CA GLU A 469 38.05 -4.70 7.09
C GLU A 469 37.54 -6.12 6.75
N MET A 470 36.37 -6.52 7.27
CA MET A 470 35.75 -7.81 6.95
C MET A 470 35.01 -7.81 5.59
N TYR A 471 34.76 -6.63 5.02
CA TYR A 471 33.97 -6.48 3.81
C TYR A 471 34.86 -6.06 2.64
N ALA A 472 34.64 -6.71 1.50
CA ALA A 472 35.33 -6.39 0.25
C ALA A 472 34.64 -5.21 -0.48
N ASN A 473 33.35 -5.03 -0.26
CA ASN A 473 32.55 -4.01 -0.92
C ASN A 473 31.52 -3.43 0.04
N VAL A 474 31.35 -2.11 0.01
CA VAL A 474 30.25 -1.37 0.65
C VAL A 474 29.49 -0.65 -0.46
N SER A 475 28.18 -0.77 -0.49
CA SER A 475 27.35 -0.27 -1.58
C SER A 475 26.08 0.40 -1.07
N LEU A 476 25.74 1.51 -1.74
CA LEU A 476 24.44 2.14 -1.69
C LEU A 476 23.61 1.60 -2.85
N ILE A 477 22.42 1.08 -2.54
CA ILE A 477 21.47 0.56 -3.53
C ILE A 477 20.28 1.51 -3.60
N VAL A 478 20.06 2.11 -4.76
CA VAL A 478 18.92 2.99 -5.03
C VAL A 478 18.05 2.32 -6.10
N PRO A 479 16.84 1.86 -5.75
CA PRO A 479 15.88 1.39 -6.72
C PRO A 479 15.41 2.52 -7.64
N GLN A 480 15.29 2.22 -8.92
CA GLN A 480 14.81 3.11 -9.96
C GLN A 480 13.84 2.38 -10.89
N PRO A 481 12.81 3.06 -11.43
CA PRO A 481 11.99 2.47 -12.48
C PRO A 481 12.86 2.20 -13.71
N SER A 482 12.71 1.02 -14.31
CA SER A 482 13.49 0.61 -15.49
C SER A 482 13.22 1.47 -16.72
N ASN A 483 12.01 2.03 -16.82
CA ASN A 483 11.61 3.01 -17.82
C ASN A 483 11.03 4.25 -17.13
N LYS A 484 11.81 5.33 -17.10
CA LYS A 484 11.46 6.61 -16.43
C LYS A 484 10.38 7.43 -17.14
N SER A 485 10.08 7.11 -18.40
CA SER A 485 9.04 7.79 -19.18
C SER A 485 7.73 7.00 -19.23
N ALA A 486 7.69 5.78 -18.70
CA ALA A 486 6.44 5.04 -18.52
C ALA A 486 5.69 5.53 -17.28
N PRO A 487 4.33 5.50 -17.27
CA PRO A 487 3.54 5.83 -16.09
C PRO A 487 3.92 5.01 -14.85
N ILE A 488 4.16 3.71 -15.03
CA ILE A 488 4.75 2.80 -14.05
C ILE A 488 5.73 1.86 -14.77
N SER A 489 6.69 1.27 -14.05
CA SER A 489 7.67 0.34 -14.63
C SER A 489 8.27 -0.56 -13.57
N PRO A 490 8.70 -1.80 -13.92
CA PRO A 490 9.47 -2.64 -13.01
C PRO A 490 10.70 -1.92 -12.46
N TRP A 491 11.03 -2.23 -11.20
CA TRP A 491 12.15 -1.63 -10.51
C TRP A 491 13.47 -2.33 -10.86
N ILE A 492 14.52 -1.55 -11.12
CA ILE A 492 15.91 -1.98 -11.22
C ILE A 492 16.72 -1.38 -10.08
N GLN A 493 17.79 -2.05 -9.68
CA GLN A 493 18.71 -1.55 -8.67
C GLN A 493 19.88 -0.83 -9.33
N GLU A 494 20.04 0.46 -9.04
CA GLU A 494 21.28 1.16 -9.31
C GLU A 494 22.20 1.02 -8.08
N ILE A 495 23.40 0.46 -8.29
CA ILE A 495 24.35 0.14 -7.24
C ILE A 495 25.52 1.10 -7.32
N VAL A 496 25.76 1.84 -6.24
CA VAL A 496 26.88 2.76 -6.07
C VAL A 496 27.88 2.16 -5.10
N HIS A 497 29.12 1.97 -5.55
CA HIS A 497 30.23 1.64 -4.65
C HIS A 497 30.49 2.83 -3.71
N MET A 498 30.58 2.56 -2.41
CA MET A 498 30.86 3.59 -1.42
C MET A 498 32.36 3.60 -1.10
N GLU A 499 32.93 4.80 -1.10
CA GLU A 499 34.35 4.99 -0.80
C GLU A 499 34.57 5.16 0.70
N PRO A 500 35.61 4.55 1.30
CA PRO A 500 35.96 4.77 2.69
C PRO A 500 36.43 6.21 2.90
N LEU A 501 35.98 6.83 4.00
CA LEU A 501 36.38 8.17 4.42
C LEU A 501 37.40 8.12 5.56
N SER A 502 36.93 7.84 6.78
CA SER A 502 37.75 7.86 7.98
C SER A 502 37.24 6.87 9.02
N LYS A 503 38.15 6.35 9.84
CA LYS A 503 37.78 5.57 11.02
C LYS A 503 37.33 6.52 12.12
N ILE A 504 36.21 6.20 12.79
CA ILE A 504 35.73 6.95 13.94
C ILE A 504 36.63 6.61 15.13
N SER A 505 37.30 7.63 15.67
CA SER A 505 38.32 7.46 16.72
C SER A 505 37.77 6.70 17.92
N GLY A 506 38.53 5.73 18.42
CA GLY A 506 38.13 4.92 19.59
C GLY A 506 37.05 3.87 19.32
N THR A 507 36.56 3.73 18.09
CA THR A 507 35.58 2.69 17.72
C THR A 507 36.11 1.81 16.59
N ASN A 508 35.36 0.76 16.24
CA ASN A 508 35.63 -0.05 15.05
C ASN A 508 34.78 0.35 13.83
N PHE A 509 34.13 1.52 13.88
CA PHE A 509 33.37 2.03 12.74
C PHE A 509 34.27 2.78 11.77
N THR A 510 34.08 2.51 10.48
CA THR A 510 34.65 3.30 9.40
C THR A 510 33.53 3.97 8.64
N LEU A 511 33.64 5.27 8.42
CA LEU A 511 32.71 6.03 7.59
C LEU A 511 32.97 5.74 6.12
N TYR A 512 31.88 5.58 5.38
CA TYR A 512 31.85 5.41 3.93
C TYR A 512 30.94 6.45 3.31
N ARG A 513 31.23 6.87 2.08
CA ARG A 513 30.38 7.77 1.32
C ARG A 513 30.07 7.22 -0.06
N GLY A 514 28.78 7.16 -0.37
CA GLY A 514 28.26 6.90 -1.69
C GLY A 514 27.58 8.15 -2.23
N ILE A 515 27.81 8.45 -3.50
CA ILE A 515 27.12 9.53 -4.19
C ILE A 515 26.34 8.91 -5.32
N TRP A 516 25.02 8.88 -5.17
CA TRP A 516 24.11 8.47 -6.24
C TRP A 516 23.58 9.71 -6.96
N GLN A 517 23.42 9.60 -8.28
CA GLN A 517 22.86 10.65 -9.13
C GLN A 517 21.86 10.02 -10.09
N SER A 518 20.69 10.64 -10.25
CA SER A 518 19.64 10.11 -11.10
C SER A 518 20.02 10.18 -12.59
N SER A 519 19.84 9.08 -13.31
CA SER A 519 20.16 8.96 -14.74
C SER A 519 19.20 9.69 -15.72
N GLY A 520 18.43 10.70 -15.28
CA GLY A 520 17.44 11.41 -16.10
C GLY A 520 16.70 12.53 -15.36
N PRO A 521 15.81 13.28 -16.04
CA PRO A 521 15.03 14.35 -15.44
C PRO A 521 14.14 13.86 -14.29
N LEU A 522 13.77 14.78 -13.40
CA LEU A 522 12.87 14.60 -12.24
C LEU A 522 11.43 14.25 -12.66
N THR A 523 11.23 13.14 -13.36
CA THR A 523 9.91 12.69 -13.79
C THR A 523 9.67 11.31 -13.23
N ALA A 524 9.18 11.23 -11.99
CA ALA A 524 8.04 10.39 -11.60
C ALA A 524 7.97 10.00 -10.11
N VAL A 525 8.98 10.22 -9.25
CA VAL A 525 8.85 9.78 -7.85
C VAL A 525 9.57 10.72 -6.88
N SER A 526 8.78 11.36 -6.03
CA SER A 526 9.23 11.95 -4.76
C SER A 526 9.56 10.81 -3.79
N SER A 527 10.78 10.83 -3.24
CA SER A 527 11.36 9.87 -2.26
C SER A 527 11.29 8.37 -2.59
N HIS A 528 12.46 7.75 -2.74
CA HIS A 528 12.58 6.30 -2.88
C HIS A 528 13.08 5.68 -1.57
N PRO A 529 12.78 4.40 -1.29
CA PRO A 529 13.60 3.67 -0.33
C PRO A 529 15.03 3.55 -0.86
N PHE A 530 16.01 3.44 0.02
CA PHE A 530 17.37 3.03 -0.34
C PHE A 530 17.86 1.99 0.65
N ASP A 531 18.81 1.17 0.22
CA ASP A 531 19.43 0.16 1.07
C ASP A 531 20.95 0.38 1.09
N LEU A 532 21.57 0.00 2.21
CA LEU A 532 23.02 -0.04 2.37
C LEU A 532 23.45 -1.48 2.55
N VAL A 533 24.46 -1.93 1.82
CA VAL A 533 24.95 -3.31 1.87
C VAL A 533 26.46 -3.34 2.02
N ALA A 534 26.97 -4.10 2.98
CA ALA A 534 28.39 -4.44 3.06
C ALA A 534 28.58 -5.95 2.86
N GLN A 535 29.37 -6.31 1.85
CA GLN A 535 29.58 -7.69 1.40
C GLN A 535 31.04 -8.09 1.59
N GLY A 536 31.26 -9.19 2.32
CA GLY A 536 32.56 -9.81 2.56
C GLY A 536 32.57 -11.27 2.12
N ALA A 537 33.71 -11.93 2.27
CA ALA A 537 33.89 -13.32 1.82
C ALA A 537 33.00 -14.33 2.56
N THR A 538 32.68 -14.06 3.83
CA THR A 538 31.94 -14.97 4.71
C THR A 538 30.63 -14.39 5.25
N LYS A 539 30.39 -13.09 5.04
CA LYS A 539 29.24 -12.38 5.61
C LYS A 539 28.79 -11.25 4.71
N THR A 540 27.47 -11.08 4.59
CA THR A 540 26.83 -9.88 4.03
C THR A 540 25.94 -9.29 5.11
N VAL A 541 25.98 -7.96 5.26
CA VAL A 541 25.09 -7.22 6.17
C VAL A 541 24.40 -6.09 5.40
N SER A 542 23.20 -5.73 5.82
CA SER A 542 22.41 -4.69 5.17
C SER A 542 21.65 -3.83 6.18
N SER A 543 21.55 -2.53 5.88
CA SER A 543 20.53 -1.65 6.45
C SER A 543 19.44 -1.53 5.41
N LEU A 544 18.28 -2.10 5.72
CA LEU A 544 17.09 -2.07 4.86
C LEU A 544 16.08 -1.08 5.44
N PHE A 545 15.06 -0.74 4.66
CA PHE A 545 13.96 0.13 5.10
C PHE A 545 14.32 1.59 5.36
N ASN A 546 15.39 2.08 4.74
CA ASN A 546 15.73 3.50 4.81
C ASN A 546 14.90 4.30 3.78
N SER A 547 14.47 5.51 4.14
CA SER A 547 13.78 6.46 3.25
C SER A 547 14.63 7.70 3.04
N TRP A 548 14.48 8.32 1.87
CA TRP A 548 15.02 9.64 1.59
C TRP A 548 14.38 10.74 2.45
N ASP A 549 13.16 10.54 2.95
CA ASP A 549 12.48 11.52 3.81
C ASP A 549 13.25 11.78 5.12
N ASP A 550 14.12 10.83 5.51
CA ASP A 550 14.99 10.95 6.68
C ASP A 550 16.33 11.65 6.37
N VAL A 551 16.55 12.05 5.11
CA VAL A 551 17.77 12.74 4.63
C VAL A 551 17.44 14.22 4.37
N GLU A 552 18.26 15.13 4.89
CA GLU A 552 18.05 16.57 4.71
C GLU A 552 18.17 17.00 3.24
N PHE A 553 17.18 17.75 2.75
CA PHE A 553 17.23 18.39 1.43
C PHE A 553 17.93 19.75 1.53
N ILE A 554 19.03 19.91 0.78
CA ILE A 554 19.91 21.09 0.82
C ILE A 554 19.91 21.91 -0.47
#